data_AF-A0A1C1YX27-F1
#
_entry.id   AF-A0A1C1YX27-F1
#
_cell.length_a   1.000
_cell.length_b   1.000
_cell.length_c   1.000
_cell.angle_alpha   90.00
_cell.angle_beta   90.00
_cell.angle_gamma   90.00
#
_symmetry.space_group_name_H-M   'P 1'
#
loop_
_entity.id
_entity.type
_entity.pdbx_description
1 polymer ?
#
loop_
_entity_poly.entity_id
_entity_poly.type
_entity_poly.pdbx_seq_one_letter_code
_entity_poly.pdbx_strand_id
1 'polypeptide(L)'
;MLKNLFLVCCSVLAVSSLPYYAQDISTYLSREAAPKTASPSPVTSHAQPAEAAKPVAHYATGVRAASIPMNRDGHFSADFHINGRYVRGLIDTGATYVAINRSVAQSLGVSPANSEYKHTVRTANGSTRAALVSLDRMEVGSITVRDVQAFVLDDSALSTALIGMSFMSKLQSYRVDNNKLELVN
;
A
#
# COMPACT_ATOMS: atom_id res chain seq x y z
N MET A 1 47.61 -3.63 33.03
CA MET A 1 46.94 -4.32 34.16
C MET A 1 45.62 -4.88 33.66
N LEU A 2 45.41 -6.19 33.89
CA LEU A 2 44.25 -7.05 33.62
C LEU A 2 42.99 -6.53 34.38
N LYS A 3 41.72 -6.62 33.96
CA LYS A 3 40.85 -7.80 33.74
C LYS A 3 39.44 -7.40 33.24
N ASN A 4 38.83 -8.28 32.43
CA ASN A 4 37.41 -8.38 32.09
C ASN A 4 36.50 -8.54 33.34
N LEU A 5 35.23 -8.15 33.27
CA LEU A 5 34.13 -8.95 33.86
C LEU A 5 32.73 -8.61 33.28
N PHE A 6 32.13 -9.62 32.64
CA PHE A 6 30.70 -9.76 32.36
C PHE A 6 29.90 -9.86 33.66
N LEU A 7 28.72 -9.25 33.73
CA LEU A 7 27.62 -9.85 34.51
C LEU A 7 26.24 -9.47 33.93
N VAL A 8 25.62 -10.47 33.32
CA VAL A 8 24.17 -10.58 33.07
C VAL A 8 23.66 -11.65 34.06
N CYS A 9 22.61 -11.34 34.82
CA CYS A 9 21.59 -12.30 35.29
C CYS A 9 20.51 -11.51 36.06
N CYS A 10 19.29 -11.39 35.49
CA CYS A 10 18.14 -12.30 35.71
C CYS A 10 17.43 -12.09 37.05
N SER A 11 16.23 -11.52 37.00
CA SER A 11 14.98 -12.28 37.21
C SER A 11 13.83 -11.29 37.33
N VAL A 12 12.72 -11.51 36.60
CA VAL A 12 11.34 -11.47 37.11
C VAL A 12 10.43 -12.13 36.06
N LEU A 13 10.05 -13.37 36.40
CA LEU A 13 8.74 -14.02 36.25
C LEU A 13 8.11 -14.24 34.87
N ALA A 14 8.10 -15.54 34.52
CA ALA A 14 7.15 -16.16 33.63
C ALA A 14 5.71 -16.03 34.17
N VAL A 15 4.77 -15.66 33.29
CA VAL A 15 3.37 -16.05 33.41
C VAL A 15 2.96 -16.66 32.08
N SER A 16 2.86 -17.99 32.10
CA SER A 16 2.25 -18.81 31.07
C SER A 16 0.75 -18.50 30.97
N SER A 17 0.29 -18.00 29.83
CA SER A 17 -1.12 -18.10 29.43
C SER A 17 -1.20 -18.82 28.10
N LEU A 18 -1.91 -19.94 28.13
CA LEU A 18 -2.14 -20.85 27.01
C LEU A 18 -2.94 -20.16 25.89
N PRO A 19 -2.71 -20.51 24.62
CA PRO A 19 -3.39 -19.89 23.49
C PRO A 19 -4.85 -20.38 23.38
N TYR A 20 -5.80 -19.46 23.52
CA TYR A 20 -7.24 -19.67 23.34
C TYR A 20 -7.67 -19.67 21.85
N TYR A 21 -6.78 -20.01 20.91
CA TYR A 21 -7.02 -19.85 19.47
C TYR A 21 -7.02 -21.15 18.66
N ALA A 22 -7.07 -22.31 19.31
CA ALA A 22 -6.96 -23.60 18.62
C ALA A 22 -8.10 -24.57 18.97
N GLN A 23 -9.35 -24.17 18.72
CA GLN A 23 -10.47 -25.11 18.58
C GLN A 23 -11.37 -24.60 17.45
N ASP A 24 -11.29 -25.26 16.28
CA ASP A 24 -12.28 -25.27 15.17
C ASP A 24 -11.67 -25.34 13.75
N ILE A 25 -10.53 -26.01 13.55
CA ILE A 25 -10.05 -26.36 12.19
C ILE A 25 -10.51 -27.76 11.76
N SER A 26 -10.88 -28.64 12.71
CA SER A 26 -11.27 -30.04 12.42
C SER A 26 -12.57 -30.16 11.60
N THR A 27 -13.48 -29.21 11.75
CA THR A 27 -14.77 -29.16 11.05
C THR A 27 -14.64 -28.76 9.58
N TYR A 28 -13.58 -28.02 9.22
CA TYR A 28 -13.31 -27.62 7.83
C TYR A 28 -12.57 -28.71 7.03
N LEU A 29 -11.72 -29.50 7.68
CA LEU A 29 -10.96 -30.57 7.02
C LEU A 29 -11.77 -31.85 6.78
N SER A 30 -12.97 -31.97 7.36
CA SER A 30 -13.79 -33.18 7.24
C SER A 30 -14.79 -33.15 6.07
N ARG A 31 -14.86 -32.06 5.29
CA ARG A 31 -15.80 -31.91 4.17
C ARG A 31 -15.12 -32.03 2.81
N GLU A 32 -14.13 -32.91 2.66
CA GLU A 32 -13.47 -33.14 1.37
C GLU A 32 -13.00 -34.60 1.19
N ALA A 33 -13.93 -35.56 1.30
CA ALA A 33 -13.73 -36.93 0.83
C ALA A 33 -14.99 -37.43 0.09
N ALA A 34 -14.86 -37.62 -1.23
CA ALA A 34 -15.89 -37.99 -2.22
C ALA A 34 -16.32 -39.48 -2.17
N PRO A 35 -17.21 -39.97 -3.09
CA PRO A 35 -16.66 -40.60 -4.29
C PRO A 35 -17.44 -40.50 -5.63
N LYS A 36 -16.72 -40.96 -6.67
CA LYS A 36 -16.81 -40.93 -8.14
C LYS A 36 -17.99 -41.65 -8.83
N THR A 37 -18.28 -41.24 -10.09
CA THR A 37 -18.40 -42.00 -11.37
C THR A 37 -19.14 -41.11 -12.41
N ALA A 38 -18.90 -41.04 -13.73
CA ALA A 38 -18.09 -41.74 -14.73
C ALA A 38 -17.92 -40.82 -15.99
N SER A 39 -16.91 -41.08 -16.83
CA SER A 39 -16.78 -40.59 -18.23
C SER A 39 -16.86 -41.78 -19.19
N PRO A 40 -17.19 -41.61 -20.50
CA PRO A 40 -16.15 -41.26 -21.48
C PRO A 40 -16.59 -40.31 -22.64
N SER A 41 -15.58 -39.68 -23.27
CA SER A 41 -15.62 -38.73 -24.40
C SER A 41 -15.87 -39.41 -25.78
N PRO A 42 -16.01 -38.64 -26.90
CA PRO A 42 -14.81 -38.23 -27.66
C PRO A 42 -14.82 -36.83 -28.32
N VAL A 43 -13.66 -36.15 -28.17
CA VAL A 43 -12.85 -35.37 -29.14
C VAL A 43 -13.52 -34.40 -30.14
N THR A 44 -13.12 -33.13 -30.08
CA THR A 44 -12.50 -32.47 -31.24
C THR A 44 -11.38 -31.54 -30.77
N SER A 45 -10.18 -31.83 -31.27
CA SER A 45 -8.93 -31.11 -31.07
C SER A 45 -8.83 -29.98 -32.10
N HIS A 46 -8.59 -28.75 -31.63
CA HIS A 46 -7.95 -27.70 -32.43
C HIS A 46 -6.95 -26.95 -31.52
N ALA A 47 -5.67 -27.30 -31.64
CA ALA A 47 -4.54 -26.41 -31.36
C ALA A 47 -4.41 -25.43 -32.55
N GLN A 48 -3.99 -24.15 -32.50
CA GLN A 48 -3.02 -23.34 -31.74
C GLN A 48 -3.20 -21.86 -32.27
N PRO A 49 -2.53 -20.75 -31.84
CA PRO A 49 -1.50 -20.50 -30.81
C PRO A 49 -1.85 -19.48 -29.71
N ALA A 50 -1.05 -19.54 -28.64
CA ALA A 50 -0.99 -18.58 -27.56
C ALA A 50 -0.63 -17.17 -28.05
N GLU A 51 -1.62 -16.28 -28.01
CA GLU A 51 -1.43 -14.83 -28.13
C GLU A 51 -1.26 -14.25 -26.73
N ALA A 52 -0.18 -13.48 -26.53
CA ALA A 52 0.18 -12.87 -25.25
C ALA A 52 -1.01 -12.08 -24.67
N ALA A 53 -1.52 -12.53 -23.52
CA ALA A 53 -2.69 -11.93 -22.89
C ALA A 53 -2.40 -10.47 -22.51
N LYS A 54 -3.01 -9.54 -23.24
CA LYS A 54 -3.19 -8.14 -22.83
C LYS A 54 -4.13 -8.12 -21.60
N PRO A 55 -4.03 -7.12 -20.71
CA PRO A 55 -4.90 -7.04 -19.54
C PRO A 55 -6.36 -6.97 -20.00
N VAL A 56 -7.16 -7.97 -19.60
CA VAL A 56 -8.61 -7.97 -19.85
C VAL A 56 -9.22 -7.00 -18.85
N ALA A 57 -9.66 -5.85 -19.33
CA ALA A 57 -10.43 -4.92 -18.52
C ALA A 57 -11.82 -5.50 -18.26
N HIS A 58 -12.09 -5.86 -17.01
CA HIS A 58 -13.44 -6.19 -16.57
C HIS A 58 -14.26 -4.91 -16.38
N TYR A 59 -14.84 -4.38 -17.45
CA TYR A 59 -15.85 -3.31 -17.39
C TYR A 59 -17.23 -3.94 -17.08
N ALA A 60 -17.45 -4.45 -15.87
CA ALA A 60 -18.77 -5.05 -15.53
C ALA A 60 -19.24 -4.84 -14.10
N THR A 61 -18.49 -4.14 -13.25
CA THR A 61 -18.99 -3.62 -11.99
C THR A 61 -18.61 -2.15 -11.94
N GLY A 62 -19.52 -1.25 -11.56
CA GLY A 62 -19.23 0.19 -11.44
C GLY A 62 -18.20 0.54 -10.35
N VAL A 63 -17.43 -0.45 -9.90
CA VAL A 63 -16.43 -0.38 -8.84
C VAL A 63 -15.10 -0.01 -9.48
N ARG A 64 -14.54 1.14 -9.11
CA ARG A 64 -13.19 1.51 -9.55
C ARG A 64 -12.19 0.86 -8.60
N ALA A 65 -11.35 -0.01 -9.13
CA ALA A 65 -10.38 -0.76 -8.34
C ALA A 65 -8.95 -0.67 -8.90
N ALA A 66 -7.98 -0.89 -8.02
CA ALA A 66 -6.57 -1.06 -8.36
C ALA A 66 -5.94 -2.12 -7.45
N SER A 67 -5.08 -2.96 -8.03
CA SER A 67 -4.31 -3.98 -7.31
C SER A 67 -2.84 -3.66 -7.45
N ILE A 68 -2.15 -3.43 -6.33
CA ILE A 68 -0.74 -3.06 -6.28
C ILE A 68 0.04 -4.22 -5.69
N PRO A 69 0.93 -4.89 -6.45
CA PRO A 69 1.75 -5.96 -5.89
C PRO A 69 2.77 -5.39 -4.89
N MET A 70 3.09 -6.19 -3.88
CA MET A 70 4.17 -5.90 -2.95
C MET A 70 5.50 -5.93 -3.69
N ASN A 71 6.33 -4.93 -3.46
CA ASN A 71 7.71 -4.90 -3.93
C ASN A 71 8.56 -5.94 -3.20
N ARG A 72 9.76 -6.19 -3.72
CA ARG A 72 10.76 -7.09 -3.10
C ARG A 72 11.22 -6.64 -1.71
N ASP A 73 11.11 -5.35 -1.40
CA ASP A 73 11.46 -4.75 -0.11
C ASP A 73 10.34 -4.85 0.93
N GLY A 74 9.19 -5.45 0.57
CA GLY A 74 8.05 -5.62 1.46
C GLY A 74 7.09 -4.42 1.49
N HIS A 75 7.34 -3.37 0.70
CA HIS A 75 6.49 -2.20 0.64
C HIS A 75 5.54 -2.22 -0.57
N PHE A 76 4.45 -1.45 -0.50
CA PHE A 76 3.58 -1.19 -1.63
C PHE A 76 3.93 0.15 -2.24
N SER A 77 4.07 0.20 -3.56
CA SER A 77 4.26 1.45 -4.28
C SER A 77 3.73 1.35 -5.69
N ALA A 78 3.18 2.45 -6.19
CA ALA A 78 2.60 2.53 -7.51
C ALA A 78 2.94 3.88 -8.15
N ASP A 79 2.76 3.95 -9.47
CA ASP A 79 2.79 5.21 -10.18
C ASP A 79 1.41 5.85 -10.08
N PHE A 80 1.35 7.02 -9.46
CA PHE A 80 0.16 7.82 -9.35
C PHE A 80 0.15 8.89 -10.43
N HIS A 81 -1.01 9.12 -11.03
CA HIS A 81 -1.21 10.28 -11.88
C HIS A 81 -1.79 11.40 -11.02
N ILE A 82 -0.96 12.37 -10.67
CA ILE A 82 -1.30 13.49 -9.79
C ILE A 82 -1.28 14.76 -10.63
N ASN A 83 -2.37 15.52 -10.63
CA ASN A 83 -2.49 16.79 -11.39
C ASN A 83 -1.91 16.72 -12.82
N GLY A 84 -2.10 15.60 -13.53
CA GLY A 84 -1.61 15.44 -14.91
C GLY A 84 -0.18 14.89 -15.06
N ARG A 85 0.49 14.47 -13.98
CA ARG A 85 1.86 13.92 -14.02
C ARG A 85 2.02 12.63 -13.23
N TYR A 86 2.90 11.76 -13.73
CA TYR A 86 3.25 10.54 -13.02
C TYR A 86 4.21 10.82 -11.86
N VAL A 87 3.86 10.33 -10.68
CA VAL A 87 4.66 10.38 -9.46
C VAL A 87 4.67 8.99 -8.82
N ARG A 88 5.87 8.43 -8.64
CA ARG A 88 6.05 7.19 -7.88
C ARG A 88 5.75 7.46 -6.40
N GLY A 89 4.74 6.78 -5.87
CA GLY A 89 4.31 6.92 -4.48
C GLY A 89 4.49 5.64 -3.68
N LEU A 90 5.07 5.76 -2.47
CA LEU A 90 5.10 4.71 -1.46
C LEU A 90 3.82 4.79 -0.63
N ILE A 91 3.11 3.67 -0.46
CA ILE A 91 1.92 3.63 0.41
C ILE A 91 2.38 3.63 1.87
N ASP A 92 1.94 4.63 2.64
CA ASP A 92 2.32 4.80 4.04
C ASP A 92 1.09 5.13 4.91
N THR A 93 0.50 4.10 5.52
CA THR A 93 -0.65 4.28 6.43
C THR A 93 -0.26 4.96 7.74
N GLY A 94 1.04 5.12 8.04
CA GLY A 94 1.53 5.91 9.16
C GLY A 94 1.53 7.41 8.89
N ALA A 95 1.48 7.83 7.63
CA ALA A 95 1.39 9.23 7.24
C ALA A 95 -0.08 9.71 7.27
N THR A 96 -0.36 10.77 8.02
CA THR A 96 -1.71 11.38 8.06
C THR A 96 -2.11 11.98 6.71
N TYR A 97 -1.16 12.62 6.02
CA TYR A 97 -1.37 13.25 4.73
C TYR A 97 -0.47 12.60 3.68
N VAL A 98 -0.86 12.74 2.41
CA VAL A 98 0.10 12.61 1.30
C VAL A 98 1.27 13.55 1.56
N ALA A 99 2.48 13.10 1.31
CA ALA A 99 3.68 13.92 1.46
C ALA A 99 4.45 13.92 0.15
N ILE A 100 4.77 15.11 -0.34
CA ILE A 100 5.60 15.32 -1.53
C ILE A 100 6.69 16.33 -1.19
N ASN A 101 7.78 16.29 -1.95
CA ASN A 101 8.82 17.30 -1.81
C ASN A 101 8.56 18.50 -2.74
N ARG A 102 9.35 19.56 -2.57
CA ARG A 102 9.22 20.82 -3.33
C ARG A 102 9.37 20.58 -4.84
N SER A 103 10.36 19.80 -5.23
CA SER A 103 10.62 19.49 -6.64
C SER A 103 9.42 18.79 -7.30
N VAL A 104 8.82 17.82 -6.61
CA VAL A 104 7.59 17.15 -7.07
C VAL A 104 6.42 18.14 -7.10
N ALA A 105 6.18 18.90 -6.03
CA ALA A 105 5.08 19.86 -5.97
C ALA A 105 5.13 20.87 -7.13
N GLN A 106 6.32 21.42 -7.42
CA GLN A 106 6.52 22.34 -8.52
C GLN A 106 6.20 21.69 -9.87
N SER A 107 6.61 20.44 -10.08
CA SER A 107 6.25 19.71 -11.29
C SER A 107 4.72 19.61 -11.43
N LEU A 108 4.00 19.38 -10.33
CA LEU A 108 2.54 19.27 -10.28
C LEU A 108 1.81 20.62 -10.43
N GLY A 109 2.54 21.73 -10.63
CA GLY A 109 1.97 23.07 -10.69
C GLY A 109 1.60 23.66 -9.32
N VAL A 110 2.09 23.04 -8.24
CA VAL A 110 1.81 23.45 -6.85
C VAL A 110 3.07 24.11 -6.27
N SER A 111 3.00 25.41 -5.99
CA SER A 111 4.14 26.17 -5.47
C SER A 111 3.71 27.06 -4.30
N PRO A 112 3.62 26.52 -3.07
CA PRO A 112 3.27 27.31 -1.89
C PRO A 112 4.38 28.32 -1.60
N ALA A 113 3.99 29.52 -1.17
CA ALA A 113 4.92 30.55 -0.76
C ALA A 113 5.73 30.11 0.47
N ASN A 114 6.93 30.66 0.65
CA ASN A 114 7.77 30.34 1.82
C ASN A 114 7.07 30.62 3.16
N SER A 115 6.14 31.58 3.21
CA SER A 115 5.33 31.91 4.40
C SER A 115 4.29 30.83 4.75
N GLU A 116 3.95 29.94 3.82
CA GLU A 116 2.97 28.87 4.03
C GLU A 116 3.57 27.62 4.70
N TYR A 117 4.91 27.55 4.80
CA TYR A 117 5.64 26.49 5.51
C TYR A 117 5.59 26.69 7.03
N LYS A 118 4.37 26.67 7.57
CA LYS A 118 4.04 26.96 8.97
C LYS A 118 3.79 25.71 9.83
N HIS A 119 3.69 24.54 9.20
CA HIS A 119 3.48 23.27 9.92
C HIS A 119 4.81 22.61 10.21
N THR A 120 4.92 21.95 11.37
CA THR A 120 6.06 21.11 11.71
C THR A 120 5.64 19.66 11.62
N VAL A 121 6.34 18.86 10.83
CA VAL A 121 6.07 17.44 10.61
C VAL A 121 7.27 16.63 11.09
N ARG A 122 7.03 15.53 11.80
CA ARG A 122 8.07 14.59 12.21
C ARG A 122 8.21 13.49 11.16
N THR A 123 9.41 13.38 10.62
CA THR A 123 9.81 12.38 9.63
C THR A 123 10.87 11.45 10.21
N ALA A 124 11.26 10.42 9.46
CA ALA A 124 12.40 9.57 9.83
C ALA A 124 13.72 10.35 9.95
N ASN A 125 13.87 11.45 9.20
CA ASN A 125 15.05 12.32 9.22
C ASN A 125 14.96 13.43 10.29
N GLY A 126 13.98 13.36 11.18
CA GLY A 126 13.70 14.38 12.20
C GLY A 126 12.54 15.29 11.82
N SER A 127 12.43 16.42 12.52
CA SER A 127 11.36 17.40 12.27
C SER A 127 11.73 18.34 11.15
N THR A 128 10.77 18.64 10.27
CA THR A 128 10.93 19.63 9.20
C THR A 128 9.69 20.50 9.07
N ARG A 129 9.82 21.64 8.38
CA ARG A 129 8.68 22.51 8.06
C ARG A 129 7.96 21.99 6.83
N ALA A 130 6.65 22.17 6.81
CA ALA A 130 5.79 21.77 5.71
C ALA A 130 4.72 22.83 5.42
N ALA A 131 4.35 22.93 4.15
CA ALA A 131 3.18 23.66 3.68
C ALA A 131 2.05 22.67 3.39
N LEU A 132 0.85 22.94 3.89
CA LEU A 132 -0.34 22.14 3.60
C LEU A 132 -0.99 22.66 2.32
N VAL A 133 -1.15 21.79 1.32
CA VAL A 133 -1.73 22.10 0.01
C VAL A 133 -2.85 21.11 -0.33
N SER A 134 -3.62 21.41 -1.36
CA SER A 134 -4.59 20.48 -1.95
C SER A 134 -4.10 20.02 -3.33
N LEU A 135 -4.20 18.72 -3.58
CA LEU A 135 -4.00 18.12 -4.90
C LEU A 135 -5.37 17.90 -5.52
N ASP A 136 -5.61 18.51 -6.69
CA ASP A 136 -6.92 18.51 -7.35
C ASP A 136 -7.38 17.11 -7.73
N ARG A 137 -6.44 16.28 -8.22
CA ARG A 137 -6.74 14.93 -8.71
C ARG A 137 -5.56 14.00 -8.51
N MET A 138 -5.81 12.85 -7.90
CA MET A 138 -4.87 11.73 -7.76
C MET A 138 -5.51 10.46 -8.32
N GLU A 139 -4.77 9.73 -9.14
CA GLU A 139 -5.27 8.53 -9.81
C GLU A 139 -4.28 7.37 -9.72
N VAL A 140 -4.82 6.16 -9.60
CA VAL A 140 -4.05 4.91 -9.64
C VAL A 140 -4.90 3.82 -10.27
N GLY A 141 -4.43 3.22 -11.37
CA GLY A 141 -5.26 2.32 -12.16
C GLY A 141 -6.56 3.00 -12.61
N SER A 142 -7.71 2.44 -12.25
CA SER A 142 -9.03 3.02 -12.56
C SER A 142 -9.58 3.96 -11.49
N ILE A 143 -8.88 4.12 -10.36
CA ILE A 143 -9.29 4.95 -9.23
C ILE A 143 -8.94 6.41 -9.49
N THR A 144 -9.89 7.31 -9.23
CA THR A 144 -9.70 8.76 -9.24
C THR A 144 -10.21 9.35 -7.92
N VAL A 145 -9.34 10.01 -7.18
CA VAL A 145 -9.65 10.73 -5.94
C VAL A 145 -9.38 12.21 -6.14
N ARG A 146 -10.25 13.07 -5.62
CA ARG A 146 -10.14 14.54 -5.74
C ARG A 146 -9.91 15.21 -4.39
N ASP A 147 -9.40 16.43 -4.42
CA ASP A 147 -9.23 17.31 -3.27
C ASP A 147 -8.43 16.65 -2.14
N VAL A 148 -7.28 16.08 -2.48
CA VAL A 148 -6.44 15.33 -1.54
C VAL A 148 -5.48 16.29 -0.86
N GLN A 149 -5.57 16.39 0.47
CA GLN A 149 -4.64 17.20 1.24
C GLN A 149 -3.25 16.57 1.22
N ALA A 150 -2.23 17.39 1.01
CA ALA A 150 -0.84 16.97 0.99
C ALA A 150 0.06 17.96 1.72
N PHE A 151 1.12 17.45 2.35
CA PHE A 151 2.23 18.28 2.77
C PHE A 151 3.27 18.40 1.67
N VAL A 152 3.76 19.62 1.47
CA VAL A 152 4.98 19.91 0.71
C VAL A 152 6.12 20.12 1.70
N LEU A 153 7.17 19.30 1.61
CA LEU A 153 8.35 19.32 2.47
C LEU A 153 9.59 19.74 1.66
N ASP A 154 10.64 20.19 2.34
CA ASP A 154 11.95 20.40 1.71
C ASP A 154 12.48 19.10 1.06
N ASP A 155 13.19 19.22 -0.07
CA ASP A 155 13.72 18.09 -0.83
C ASP A 155 14.70 17.22 -0.02
N SER A 156 15.41 17.81 0.94
CA SER A 156 16.31 17.08 1.84
C SER A 156 15.56 16.26 2.91
N ALA A 157 14.29 16.58 3.18
CA ALA A 157 13.51 15.90 4.20
C ALA A 157 12.73 14.70 3.65
N LEU A 158 12.45 14.67 2.35
CA LEU A 158 11.67 13.62 1.70
C LEU A 158 12.19 13.29 0.29
N SER A 159 12.68 12.07 0.13
CA SER A 159 13.20 11.55 -1.15
C SER A 159 12.11 10.95 -2.05
N THR A 160 11.10 10.32 -1.46
CA THR A 160 10.03 9.61 -2.18
C THR A 160 8.67 10.12 -1.71
N ALA A 161 7.72 10.31 -2.63
CA ALA A 161 6.37 10.70 -2.26
C ALA A 161 5.70 9.61 -1.40
N LEU A 162 5.00 10.03 -0.35
CA LEU A 162 4.24 9.14 0.54
C LEU A 162 2.75 9.31 0.28
N ILE A 163 2.05 8.20 0.13
CA ILE A 163 0.60 8.15 -0.06
C ILE A 163 -0.02 7.81 1.29
N GLY A 164 -0.40 8.86 2.00
CA GLY A 164 -0.94 8.78 3.34
C GLY A 164 -2.46 8.68 3.41
N MET A 165 -2.96 8.78 4.62
CA MET A 165 -4.38 8.61 4.95
C MET A 165 -5.30 9.64 4.30
N SER A 166 -4.82 10.84 3.94
CA SER A 166 -5.62 11.83 3.20
C SER A 166 -6.07 11.35 1.81
N PHE A 167 -5.36 10.39 1.22
CA PHE A 167 -5.79 9.66 0.02
C PHE A 167 -6.53 8.38 0.43
N MET A 168 -5.92 7.55 1.28
CA MET A 168 -6.42 6.20 1.57
C MET A 168 -7.81 6.20 2.22
N SER A 169 -8.12 7.19 3.07
CA SER A 169 -9.43 7.32 3.74
C SER A 169 -10.56 7.77 2.83
N LYS A 170 -10.25 8.26 1.62
CA LYS A 170 -11.25 8.62 0.61
C LYS A 170 -11.68 7.44 -0.25
N LEU A 171 -10.98 6.32 -0.15
CA LEU A 171 -11.35 5.07 -0.80
C LEU A 171 -12.52 4.42 -0.05
N GLN A 172 -13.36 3.68 -0.78
CA GLN A 172 -14.39 2.85 -0.17
C GLN A 172 -13.76 1.75 0.70
N SER A 173 -12.67 1.15 0.23
CA SER A 173 -11.88 0.20 1.01
C SER A 173 -10.46 0.04 0.50
N TYR A 174 -9.56 -0.41 1.37
CA TYR A 174 -8.26 -0.92 1.00
C TYR A 174 -7.93 -2.16 1.85
N ARG A 175 -7.31 -3.18 1.26
CA ARG A 175 -6.95 -4.43 1.97
C ARG A 175 -5.64 -4.99 1.43
N VAL A 176 -4.83 -5.53 2.32
CA VAL A 176 -3.68 -6.36 1.93
C VAL A 176 -4.10 -7.83 1.86
N ASP A 177 -3.83 -8.49 0.75
CA ASP A 177 -4.11 -9.91 0.50
C ASP A 177 -3.08 -10.53 -0.42
N ASN A 178 -2.55 -11.70 -0.09
CA ASN A 178 -1.65 -12.46 -0.97
C ASN A 178 -0.54 -11.59 -1.62
N ASN A 179 0.12 -10.77 -0.80
CA ASN A 179 1.15 -9.80 -1.23
C ASN A 179 0.67 -8.78 -2.27
N LYS A 180 -0.61 -8.39 -2.21
CA LYS A 180 -1.21 -7.32 -3.01
C LYS A 180 -1.97 -6.37 -2.10
N LEU A 181 -1.91 -5.09 -2.42
CA LEU A 181 -2.78 -4.06 -1.86
C LEU A 181 -3.91 -3.83 -2.86
N GLU A 182 -5.11 -4.23 -2.45
CA GLU A 182 -6.35 -4.01 -3.18
C GLU A 182 -6.97 -2.69 -2.73
N LEU A 183 -7.31 -1.83 -3.68
CA LEU A 183 -7.91 -0.51 -3.47
C LEU A 183 -9.25 -0.45 -4.20
N VAL A 184 -10.24 0.21 -3.59
CA VAL A 184 -11.60 0.38 -4.14
C VAL A 184 -12.13 1.79 -3.90
N ASN A 185 -12.73 2.41 -4.92
CA ASN A 185 -13.29 3.77 -4.90
C ASN A 185 -14.70 3.81 -5.50
#